data_AF-W2R3V5-F1
#
_entry.id   AF-W2R3V5-F1
#
_cell.length_a   1.000
_cell.length_b   1.000
_cell.length_c   1.000
_cell.angle_alpha   90.00
_cell.angle_beta   90.00
_cell.angle_gamma   90.00
#
_symmetry.space_group_name_H-M   'P 1'
#
loop_
_entity.id
_entity.type
_entity.pdbx_description
1 polymer ?
#
loop_
_entity_poly.entity_id
_entity_poly.type
_entity_poly.pdbx_seq_one_letter_code
_entity_poly.pdbx_strand_id
1 'polypeptide(L)' 'MLGKKIVINGSMHVARDYGSKRVTRLQWQADLMIPLLRLLGSLEAVARVFNSARLSPNGMITSSDSL' A
#
# COMPACT_ATOMS: atom_id res chain seq x y z
N MET A 1 -7.57 14.26 -7.12
CA MET A 1 -7.89 12.83 -7.32
C MET A 1 -9.35 12.47 -7.05
N LEU A 2 -10.19 13.40 -6.59
CA LEU A 2 -11.61 13.11 -6.34
C LEU A 2 -12.33 12.64 -7.60
N GLY A 3 -13.10 11.55 -7.50
CA GLY A 3 -13.87 10.98 -8.62
C GLY A 3 -13.08 10.09 -9.60
N LYS A 4 -11.76 9.91 -9.43
CA LYS A 4 -10.97 8.98 -10.24
C LYS A 4 -10.91 7.60 -9.57
N LYS A 5 -11.25 6.54 -10.30
CA LYS A 5 -11.02 5.16 -9.86
C LYS A 5 -9.59 4.73 -10.21
N ILE A 6 -8.84 4.28 -9.22
CA ILE A 6 -7.51 3.67 -9.42
C ILE A 6 -7.63 2.18 -9.14
N VAL A 7 -7.16 1.35 -10.07
CA VAL A 7 -7.07 -0.10 -9.89
C VAL A 7 -5.63 -0.45 -9.58
N ILE A 8 -5.41 -1.15 -8.46
CA ILE A 8 -4.10 -1.58 -7.97
C ILE A 8 -4.05 -3.11 -7.97
N ASN A 9 -2.89 -3.66 -8.31
CA ASN A 9 -2.64 -5.10 -8.17
C ASN A 9 -1.93 -5.34 -6.86
N GLY A 10 -2.37 -6.34 -6.10
CA GLY A 10 -1.77 -6.67 -4.83
C GLY A 10 -2.02 -8.12 -4.42
N SER A 11 -1.40 -8.50 -3.32
CA SER A 11 -1.56 -9.81 -2.70
C SER A 11 -1.77 -9.65 -1.20
N MET A 12 -2.44 -10.64 -0.60
CA MET A 12 -2.67 -10.69 0.83
C MET A 12 -2.33 -12.09 1.33
N HIS A 13 -1.52 -12.15 2.38
CA HIS A 13 -1.22 -13.35 3.13
C HIS A 13 -1.98 -13.33 4.46
N VAL A 14 -2.78 -14.37 4.69
CA VAL A 14 -3.56 -14.55 5.91
C VAL A 14 -2.95 -15.72 6.68
N ALA A 15 -2.21 -15.42 7.75
CA ALA A 15 -1.69 -16.45 8.63
C ALA A 15 -2.77 -16.88 9.63
N ARG A 16 -2.95 -18.19 9.77
CA ARG A 16 -3.89 -18.80 10.71
C ARG A 16 -3.11 -19.66 11.68
N ASP A 17 -3.44 -19.56 12.95
CA ASP A 17 -3.02 -20.55 13.95
C ASP A 17 -3.92 -21.78 13.83
N TYR A 18 -3.31 -22.93 13.55
CA TYR A 18 -4.03 -24.20 13.37
C TYR A 18 -4.60 -24.74 14.69
N GLY A 19 -4.00 -24.39 15.84
CA GLY A 19 -4.49 -24.81 17.15
C GLY A 19 -5.78 -24.11 17.55
N SER A 20 -5.78 -22.78 17.54
CA SER A 20 -6.95 -21.96 17.89
C SER A 20 -7.94 -21.74 16.73
N LYS A 21 -7.56 -22.12 15.50
CA LYS A 21 -8.27 -21.82 14.24
C LYS A 21 -8.46 -20.32 13.98
N ARG A 22 -7.74 -19.44 14.68
CA ARG A 22 -7.85 -17.97 14.56
C ARG A 22 -6.85 -17.41 13.56
N VAL A 23 -7.21 -16.32 12.90
CA VAL A 23 -6.26 -15.52 12.10
C VAL A 23 -5.32 -14.81 13.06
N THR A 24 -4.02 -14.98 12.89
CA THR A 24 -2.99 -14.38 13.74
C THR A 24 -2.26 -13.24 13.05
N ARG A 25 -2.28 -13.19 11.72
CA ARG A 25 -1.60 -12.15 10.97
C ARG A 25 -2.28 -11.91 9.62
N LEU A 26 -2.40 -10.64 9.28
CA LEU A 26 -2.71 -10.18 7.93
C LEU A 26 -1.51 -9.40 7.42
N GLN A 27 -0.93 -9.84 6.32
CA GLN A 27 0.10 -9.12 5.58
C GLN A 27 -0.42 -8.86 4.18
N TRP A 28 -0.14 -7.69 3.65
CA TRP A 28 -0.57 -7.32 2.31
C TRP A 28 0.53 -6.53 1.63
N GLN A 29 0.51 -6.56 0.30
CA GLN A 29 1.39 -5.75 -0.53
C GLN A 29 0.62 -5.36 -1.79
N ALA A 30 0.85 -4.16 -2.31
CA ALA A 30 0.25 -3.71 -3.56
C ALA A 30 1.23 -2.86 -4.37
N ASP A 31 1.13 -2.91 -5.70
CA ASP A 31 1.83 -1.97 -6.56
C ASP A 31 1.02 -0.68 -6.72
N LEU A 32 1.41 0.35 -5.97
CA LEU A 32 0.86 1.70 -6.10
C LEU A 32 1.66 2.57 -7.07
N MET A 33 2.89 2.16 -7.40
CA MET A 33 3.80 2.93 -8.23
C MET A 33 3.29 3.04 -9.67
N ILE A 34 3.02 1.90 -10.32
CA ILE A 34 2.55 1.88 -11.71
C ILE A 34 1.22 2.63 -11.89
N PRO A 35 0.17 2.40 -11.09
CA PRO A 35 -1.10 3.10 -11.28
C PRO A 35 -1.00 4.61 -11.01
N LEU A 36 -0.21 5.04 -10.02
CA LEU A 36 0.00 6.47 -9.77
C LEU A 36 0.84 7.12 -10.86
N LEU A 37 1.86 6.44 -11.39
CA LEU A 37 2.66 6.95 -12.51
C LEU A 37 1.80 7.12 -13.77
N ARG A 38 0.92 6.16 -14.07
CA ARG A 38 -0.03 6.26 -15.19
C ARG A 38 -1.02 7.41 -15.00
N LEU A 39 -1.42 7.70 -13.77
CA LEU A 39 -2.37 8.76 -13.46
C LEU A 39 -1.74 10.16 -13.46
N LEU A 40 -0.50 10.29 -12.98
CA LEU A 40 0.16 11.57 -12.75
C LEU A 40 1.16 11.95 -13.85
N GLY A 41 1.61 10.98 -14.65
CA GLY A 41 2.48 11.21 -15.80
C GLY A 41 3.95 11.49 -15.47
N SER A 42 4.34 11.57 -14.19
CA SER A 42 5.74 11.76 -13.81
C SER A 42 6.09 11.12 -12.47
N LEU A 43 7.33 10.61 -12.37
CA LEU A 43 7.84 10.00 -11.14
C LEU A 43 7.98 11.04 -10.02
N GLU A 44 8.29 12.28 -10.35
CA GLU A 44 8.36 13.39 -9.39
C GLU A 44 7.00 13.67 -8.74
N ALA A 45 5.91 13.64 -9.51
CA ALA A 45 4.55 13.78 -8.98
C ALA A 45 4.16 12.59 -8.10
N VAL A 46 4.57 11.37 -8.47
CA VAL A 46 4.37 10.18 -7.62
C VAL A 46 5.14 10.30 -6.30
N ALA A 47 6.40 10.75 -6.33
CA ALA A 47 7.20 10.97 -5.13
C ALA A 47 6.55 11.99 -4.17
N ARG A 48 5.96 13.06 -4.71
CA ARG A 48 5.20 14.04 -3.93
C ARG A 48 3.98 13.45 -3.22
N VAL A 49 3.29 12.47 -3.82
CA VAL A 49 2.17 11.78 -3.16
C VAL A 49 2.62 11.01 -1.92
N PHE A 50 3.81 10.41 -1.98
CA PHE A 50 4.37 9.65 -0.87
C PHE A 50 5.12 10.51 0.15
N ASN A 51 5.34 11.80 -0.15
CA ASN A 51 5.92 12.72 0.83
C ASN A 51 4.96 12.88 2.02
N SER A 52 5.42 12.47 3.21
CA SER A 52 4.61 12.43 4.43
C SER A 52 3.39 11.49 4.37
N ALA A 53 3.35 10.56 3.41
CA ALA A 53 2.32 9.52 3.38
C ALA A 53 2.58 8.46 4.46
N ARG A 54 1.50 7.97 5.07
CA ARG A 54 1.53 6.84 6.03
C ARG A 54 1.58 5.47 5.34
N LEU A 55 1.79 5.47 4.04
CA LEU A 55 1.76 4.31 3.17
C LEU A 55 2.96 4.39 2.23
N SER A 56 3.69 3.30 2.06
CA SER A 56 4.78 3.22 1.10
C SER A 56 4.27 2.88 -0.32
N PRO A 57 5.10 3.03 -1.36
CA PRO A 57 4.70 2.69 -2.74
C PRO A 57 4.34 1.21 -2.97
N ASN A 58 4.81 0.31 -2.10
CA ASN A 58 4.41 -1.10 -2.11
C ASN A 58 3.19 -1.41 -1.21
N GLY A 59 2.51 -0.37 -0.72
CA GLY A 59 1.31 -0.51 0.10
C GLY A 59 1.58 -0.89 1.56
N MET A 60 2.80 -0.82 2.08
CA MET A 60 3.02 -1.08 3.50
C MET A 60 2.65 0.16 4.30
N ILE A 61 1.99 -0.04 5.46
CA ILE A 61 1.82 1.07 6.41
C ILE A 61 3.21 1.42 6.94
N THR A 62 3.61 2.68 6.75
CA THR A 62 4.83 3.18 7.38
C THR A 62 4.47 3.50 8.82
N SER A 63 5.06 2.76 9.77
CA SER A 63 4.93 3.08 11.18
C SER A 63 5.51 4.46 11.41
N SER A 64 4.68 5.40 11.86
CA SER A 64 5.11 6.73 12.27
C SER A 64 5.58 6.67 13.73
N ASP A 65 6.65 5.93 14.00
CA ASP A 65 7.35 5.93 15.29
C ASP A 65 8.85 5.79 14.96
N SER A 66 9.70 6.81 15.07
CA SER A 66 10.11 7.43 16.33
C SER A 66 10.74 8.80 16.09
N LEU A 67 10.17 9.84 16.72
CA LEU A 67 10.92 10.98 17.26
C LEU A 67 11.13 10.71 18.75
#